data_AF-A0A2G6ELG8-F1
#
_entry.id   AF-A0A2G6ELG8-F1
#
_cell.length_a   1.000
_cell.length_b   1.000
_cell.length_c   1.000
_cell.angle_alpha   90.00
_cell.angle_beta   90.00
_cell.angle_gamma   90.00
#
_symmetry.space_group_name_H-M   'P 1'
#
loop_
_entity.id
_entity.type
_entity.pdbx_description
1 polymer ?
#
loop_
_entity_poly.entity_id
_entity_poly.type
_entity_poly.pdbx_seq_one_letter_code
_entity_poly.pdbx_strand_id
1 'polypeptide(L)'
;MDLSTYGLERVKLSESIALDEENTELDPANANPRGAYNAEEDISPLDSIVNDFNKKWFEGWNKTPDEIRERPDFVHKVANNPDKQNSDLAFKEMLEDAMRERRDSEMDMFKLYKTDTAFYRAFFDTMRRVVENEVSV
;
A
#
# COMPACT_ATOMS: atom_id res chain seq x y z
N MET A 1 30.88 -43.72 18.97
CA MET A 1 29.45 -43.54 18.69
C MET A 1 28.79 -44.87 18.98
N ASP A 2 28.05 -44.93 20.07
CA ASP A 2 27.40 -46.15 20.55
C ASP A 2 25.98 -46.22 19.95
N LEU A 3 25.72 -47.26 19.15
CA LEU A 3 24.45 -47.47 18.46
C LEU A 3 23.43 -48.27 19.30
N SER A 4 23.76 -48.61 20.54
CA SER A 4 22.90 -49.42 21.41
C SER A 4 21.60 -48.73 21.87
N THR A 5 21.45 -47.41 21.64
CA THR A 5 20.25 -46.65 22.03
C THR A 5 19.11 -46.67 21.00
N TYR A 6 19.33 -47.19 19.78
CA TYR A 6 18.26 -47.39 18.79
C TYR A 6 17.79 -48.85 18.76
N GLY A 7 17.38 -49.36 19.91
CA GLY A 7 16.62 -50.61 19.99
C GLY A 7 15.18 -50.32 19.59
N LEU A 8 14.83 -50.53 18.31
CA LEU A 8 13.43 -50.69 17.91
C LEU A 8 12.88 -51.90 18.69
N GLU A 9 12.00 -51.63 19.65
CA GLU A 9 11.30 -52.68 20.41
C GLU A 9 10.43 -53.48 19.44
N ARG A 10 10.81 -54.73 19.18
CA ARG A 10 10.08 -55.61 18.28
C ARG A 10 8.95 -56.29 19.06
N VAL A 11 7.80 -55.61 19.16
CA VAL A 11 6.65 -56.06 19.97
C VAL A 11 5.95 -57.29 19.38
N LYS A 12 6.08 -57.56 18.08
CA LYS A 12 5.51 -58.75 17.45
C LYS A 12 6.44 -59.37 16.41
N LEU A 13 6.72 -60.67 16.59
CA LEU A 13 7.55 -61.50 15.71
C LEU A 13 6.62 -62.51 15.01
N SER A 14 6.62 -62.51 13.67
CA SER A 14 5.90 -63.48 12.83
C SER A 14 4.36 -63.36 12.77
N GLU A 15 3.79 -62.16 12.83
CA GLU A 15 2.37 -61.95 12.50
C GLU A 15 2.25 -61.85 10.97
N SER A 16 1.50 -62.76 10.34
CA SER A 16 1.22 -62.70 8.90
C SER A 16 0.21 -61.59 8.65
N ILE A 17 0.68 -60.47 8.09
CA ILE A 17 -0.21 -59.40 7.62
C ILE A 17 -0.92 -59.96 6.38
N ALA A 18 -2.18 -60.36 6.54
CA ALA A 18 -3.04 -60.66 5.40
C ALA A 18 -3.41 -59.32 4.75
N LEU A 19 -3.03 -59.14 3.48
CA LEU A 19 -3.59 -58.06 2.67
C LEU A 19 -5.00 -58.48 2.30
N ASP A 20 -5.98 -57.77 2.83
CA ASP A 20 -7.36 -57.88 2.36
C ASP A 20 -7.45 -57.24 0.96
N GLU A 21 -8.13 -57.91 0.02
CA GLU A 21 -8.30 -57.45 -1.36
C GLU A 21 -9.44 -56.42 -1.49
N GLU A 22 -10.17 -56.16 -0.39
CA GLU A 22 -11.21 -55.14 -0.35
C GLU A 22 -10.61 -53.72 -0.46
N ASN A 23 -11.10 -52.94 -1.43
CA ASN A 23 -10.77 -51.52 -1.53
C ASN A 23 -11.29 -50.81 -0.29
N THR A 24 -10.38 -50.42 0.60
CA THR A 24 -10.71 -49.56 1.73
C THR A 24 -10.58 -48.11 1.28
N GLU A 25 -11.71 -47.41 1.14
CA GLU A 25 -11.72 -45.97 0.93
C GLU A 25 -11.56 -45.28 2.29
N LEU A 26 -10.47 -44.53 2.45
CA LEU A 26 -10.24 -43.70 3.62
C LEU A 26 -10.76 -42.30 3.32
N ASP A 27 -11.77 -41.87 4.06
CA ASP A 27 -12.20 -40.48 4.03
C ASP A 27 -11.02 -39.57 4.41
N PRO A 28 -10.85 -38.41 3.75
CA PRO A 28 -9.82 -37.47 4.10
C PRO A 28 -10.02 -37.05 5.57
N ALA A 29 -8.97 -37.18 6.38
CA ALA A 29 -8.98 -36.80 7.80
C ALA A 29 -9.31 -35.31 8.04
N ASN A 30 -9.35 -34.50 6.98
CA ASN A 30 -9.86 -33.15 6.99
C ASN A 30 -10.65 -32.87 5.70
N ALA A 31 -11.97 -32.65 5.84
CA ALA A 31 -12.88 -32.35 4.73
C ALA A 31 -12.61 -31.00 4.05
N ASN A 32 -11.80 -30.13 4.66
CA ASN A 32 -11.30 -28.92 4.02
C ASN A 32 -9.88 -29.16 3.50
N PRO A 33 -9.70 -29.59 2.23
CA PRO A 33 -8.45 -29.28 1.54
C PRO A 33 -8.33 -27.76 1.63
N ARG A 34 -7.19 -27.24 2.08
CA ARG A 34 -6.98 -25.78 2.07
C ARG A 34 -7.10 -25.30 0.62
N GLY A 35 -8.31 -24.94 0.21
CA GLY A 35 -8.58 -24.16 -0.98
C GLY A 35 -7.91 -22.82 -0.73
N ALA A 36 -6.98 -22.45 -1.61
CA ALA A 36 -6.14 -21.27 -1.46
C ALA A 36 -6.88 -19.93 -1.62
N TYR A 37 -8.21 -19.91 -1.46
CA TYR A 37 -9.04 -18.74 -1.63
C TYR A 37 -10.19 -18.80 -0.63
N ASN A 38 -9.97 -18.26 0.57
CA ASN A 38 -11.07 -17.79 1.39
C ASN A 38 -11.71 -16.63 0.62
N ALA A 39 -13.00 -16.74 0.32
CA ALA A 39 -13.81 -15.71 -0.31
C ALA A 39 -14.31 -14.68 0.71
N GLU A 40 -13.45 -14.28 1.66
CA GLU A 40 -13.58 -12.99 2.32
C GLU A 40 -12.68 -12.07 1.51
N GLU A 41 -13.19 -10.94 1.03
CA GLU A 41 -12.41 -9.96 0.28
C GLU A 41 -11.05 -9.75 0.97
N ASP A 42 -10.01 -10.37 0.40
CA ASP A 42 -8.62 -10.07 0.72
C ASP A 42 -8.42 -8.61 0.30
N ILE A 43 -8.81 -7.67 1.17
CA ILE A 43 -8.23 -6.34 1.15
C ILE A 43 -6.75 -6.63 1.25
N SER A 44 -6.04 -6.43 0.13
CA SER A 44 -4.63 -6.74 0.07
C SER A 44 -3.99 -6.05 1.28
N PRO A 45 -3.09 -6.70 2.03
CA PRO A 45 -2.37 -6.05 3.11
C PRO A 45 -1.77 -4.70 2.68
N LEU A 46 -1.43 -4.56 1.39
CA LEU A 46 -1.01 -3.31 0.77
C LEU A 46 -2.10 -2.24 0.72
N ASP A 47 -3.34 -2.60 0.43
CA ASP A 47 -4.47 -1.67 0.36
C ASP A 47 -4.81 -1.09 1.74
N SER A 48 -4.69 -1.89 2.80
CA SER A 48 -4.80 -1.39 4.18
C SER A 48 -3.71 -0.37 4.48
N ILE A 49 -2.45 -0.68 4.13
CA ILE A 49 -1.31 0.22 4.35
C ILE A 49 -1.49 1.52 3.57
N VAL A 50 -1.94 1.44 2.32
CA VAL A 50 -2.21 2.60 1.47
C VAL A 50 -3.34 3.44 2.06
N ASN A 51 -4.41 2.83 2.53
CA ASN A 51 -5.54 3.54 3.16
C ASN A 51 -5.13 4.23 4.47
N ASP A 52 -4.38 3.55 5.33
CA ASP A 52 -3.93 4.12 6.61
C ASP A 52 -2.91 5.24 6.40
N PHE A 53 -2.04 5.10 5.40
CA PHE A 53 -1.14 6.16 4.97
C PHE A 53 -1.91 7.37 4.45
N ASN A 54 -2.88 7.15 3.56
CA ASN A 54 -3.69 8.22 2.99
C ASN A 54 -4.48 8.96 4.08
N LYS A 55 -5.09 8.24 5.03
CA LYS A 55 -5.76 8.88 6.18
C LYS A 55 -4.78 9.71 7.00
N LYS A 56 -3.67 9.12 7.41
CA LYS A 56 -2.71 9.82 8.29
C LYS A 56 -2.12 11.09 7.68
N TRP A 57 -1.89 11.12 6.36
CA TRP A 57 -1.16 12.21 5.71
C TRP A 57 -2.01 13.12 4.82
N PHE A 58 -3.19 12.67 4.38
CA PHE A 58 -4.06 13.41 3.44
C PHE A 58 -5.45 13.72 4.03
N GLU A 59 -5.77 13.32 5.27
CA GLU A 59 -6.98 13.75 5.95
C GLU A 59 -6.85 15.24 6.36
N GLY A 60 -7.47 16.14 5.58
CA GLY A 60 -7.34 17.60 5.74
C GLY A 60 -6.69 18.31 4.55
N TRP A 61 -6.26 17.54 3.55
CA TRP A 61 -5.62 18.04 2.33
C TRP A 61 -6.56 18.48 1.24
N ASN A 62 -7.87 18.27 1.36
CA ASN A 62 -8.85 18.77 0.38
C ASN A 62 -8.77 20.29 0.18
N LYS A 63 -8.33 21.04 1.19
CA LYS A 63 -8.21 22.49 1.13
C LYS A 63 -6.90 22.99 0.48
N THR A 64 -5.84 22.18 0.42
CA THR A 64 -4.55 22.64 -0.15
C THR A 64 -4.65 22.87 -1.67
N PRO A 65 -5.34 22.03 -2.45
CA PRO A 65 -5.64 22.33 -3.86
C PRO A 65 -6.42 23.63 -4.03
N ASP A 66 -7.45 23.87 -3.21
CA ASP A 66 -8.24 25.11 -3.24
C ASP A 66 -7.36 26.34 -2.97
N GLU A 67 -6.51 26.30 -1.94
CA GLU A 67 -5.57 27.37 -1.59
C GLU A 67 -4.57 27.68 -2.70
N ILE A 68 -4.14 26.66 -3.46
CA ILE A 68 -3.25 26.86 -4.62
C ILE A 68 -4.03 27.51 -5.77
N ARG A 69 -5.31 27.16 -5.96
CA ARG A 69 -6.17 27.72 -7.03
C ARG A 69 -6.61 29.16 -6.74
N GLU A 70 -6.86 29.51 -5.48
CA GLU A 70 -7.26 30.86 -5.07
C GLU A 70 -6.13 31.89 -5.23
N ARG A 71 -4.88 31.44 -5.45
CA ARG A 71 -3.77 32.36 -5.73
C ARG A 71 -3.98 33.05 -7.09
N PRO A 72 -3.88 34.40 -7.15
CA PRO A 72 -4.12 35.15 -8.38
C PRO A 72 -3.16 34.78 -9.52
N ASP A 73 -1.99 34.24 -9.18
CA ASP A 73 -0.94 33.85 -10.11
C ASP A 73 -1.18 32.47 -10.77
N PHE A 74 -2.07 31.65 -10.21
CA PHE A 74 -2.26 30.26 -10.62
C PHE A 74 -2.80 30.13 -12.05
N VAL A 75 -3.81 30.93 -12.39
CA VAL A 75 -4.45 30.90 -13.72
C VAL A 75 -3.47 31.27 -14.83
N HIS A 76 -2.63 32.28 -14.60
CA HIS A 76 -1.71 32.78 -15.62
C HIS A 76 -0.42 31.94 -15.72
N LYS A 77 0.11 31.44 -14.61
CA LYS A 77 1.39 30.72 -14.59
C LYS A 77 1.26 29.21 -14.78
N VAL A 78 0.12 28.63 -14.39
CA VAL A 78 -0.11 27.17 -14.37
C VAL A 78 -1.21 26.76 -15.37
N ALA A 79 -2.41 27.37 -15.33
CA ALA A 79 -3.54 26.90 -16.14
C ALA A 79 -3.47 27.30 -17.63
N ASN A 80 -3.04 28.52 -17.95
CA ASN A 80 -2.99 29.06 -19.32
C ASN A 80 -1.60 29.02 -19.95
N ASN A 81 -0.64 28.36 -19.31
CA ASN A 81 0.74 28.36 -19.77
C ASN A 81 0.99 27.20 -20.76
N PRO A 82 1.35 27.48 -22.03
CA PRO A 82 1.64 26.42 -23.00
C PRO A 82 2.97 25.70 -22.72
N ASP A 83 3.85 26.28 -21.90
CA ASP A 83 5.12 25.67 -21.52
C ASP A 83 4.97 24.83 -20.24
N LYS A 84 5.03 23.51 -20.42
CA LYS A 84 4.94 22.52 -19.35
C LYS A 84 6.06 22.68 -18.31
N GLN A 85 7.28 23.03 -18.72
CA GLN A 85 8.39 23.18 -17.77
C GLN A 85 8.22 24.41 -16.88
N ASN A 86 7.78 25.52 -17.47
CA ASN A 86 7.53 26.75 -16.73
C ASN A 86 6.31 26.62 -15.81
N SER A 87 5.26 25.93 -16.27
CA SER A 87 4.10 25.58 -15.42
C SER A 87 4.52 24.73 -14.21
N ASP A 88 5.37 23.73 -14.42
CA ASP A 88 5.84 22.85 -13.35
C ASP A 88 6.68 23.61 -12.31
N LEU A 89 7.51 24.56 -12.76
CA LEU A 89 8.30 25.42 -11.87
C LEU A 89 7.41 26.36 -11.05
N ALA A 90 6.46 27.02 -11.70
CA ALA A 90 5.51 27.91 -11.02
C ALA A 90 4.63 27.15 -10.01
N PHE A 91 4.18 25.96 -10.38
CA PHE A 91 3.40 25.10 -9.48
C PHE A 91 4.24 24.66 -8.27
N LYS A 92 5.52 24.32 -8.48
CA LYS A 92 6.44 24.01 -7.38
C LYS A 92 6.59 25.18 -6.41
N GLU A 93 6.78 26.39 -6.90
CA GLU A 93 6.88 27.58 -6.03
C GLU A 93 5.60 27.80 -5.22
N MET A 94 4.44 27.71 -5.86
CA MET A 94 3.14 27.86 -5.18
C MET A 94 2.90 26.80 -4.11
N LEU A 95 3.29 25.55 -4.42
CA LEU A 95 3.16 24.43 -3.49
C LEU A 95 4.14 24.56 -2.32
N GLU A 96 5.36 25.06 -2.54
CA GLU A 96 6.29 25.37 -1.45
C GLU A 96 5.77 26.47 -0.51
N ASP A 97 5.06 27.47 -1.04
CA ASP A 97 4.47 28.53 -0.25
C ASP A 97 3.25 28.05 0.55
N ALA A 98 2.36 27.26 -0.06
CA ALA A 98 1.25 26.62 0.66
C ALA A 98 1.77 25.70 1.79
N MET A 99 2.86 24.96 1.53
CA MET A 99 3.52 24.13 2.54
C MET A 99 4.19 24.95 3.66
N ARG A 100 4.64 26.17 3.37
CA ARG A 100 5.18 27.08 4.40
C ARG A 100 4.06 27.62 5.30
N GLU A 101 2.92 27.99 4.73
CA GLU A 101 1.75 28.48 5.48
C GLU A 101 1.17 27.39 6.41
N ARG A 102 1.15 26.14 5.94
CA ARG A 102 0.67 24.98 6.72
C ARG A 102 1.73 24.29 7.58
N ARG A 103 2.94 24.84 7.66
CA ARG A 103 4.03 24.26 8.45
C ARG A 103 3.64 24.12 9.94
N ASP A 104 2.93 25.12 10.47
CA ASP A 104 2.59 25.17 11.89
C ASP A 104 1.42 24.24 12.24
N SER A 105 0.52 23.96 11.28
CA SER A 105 -0.55 22.98 11.46
C SER A 105 -0.08 21.54 11.32
N GLU A 106 0.86 21.26 10.40
CA GLU A 106 1.24 19.90 10.00
C GLU A 106 2.77 19.71 9.97
N MET A 107 3.42 19.91 11.12
CA MET A 107 4.90 19.88 11.23
C MET A 107 5.52 18.55 10.77
N ASP A 108 4.92 17.41 11.09
CA ASP A 108 5.52 16.10 10.81
C ASP A 108 5.53 15.78 9.32
N MET A 109 4.51 16.23 8.60
CA MET A 109 4.46 16.08 7.17
C MET A 109 5.34 17.10 6.46
N PHE A 110 5.44 18.33 6.96
CA PHE A 110 6.43 19.30 6.45
C PHE A 110 7.87 18.76 6.58
N LYS A 111 8.19 18.08 7.69
CA LYS A 111 9.46 17.37 7.85
C LYS A 111 9.61 16.31 6.76
N LEU A 112 8.62 15.42 6.61
CA LEU A 112 8.65 14.33 5.62
C LEU A 112 8.82 14.88 4.18
N TYR A 113 8.09 15.94 3.85
CA TYR A 113 8.18 16.68 2.59
C TYR A 113 9.58 17.21 2.28
N LYS A 114 10.31 17.67 3.32
CA LYS A 114 11.68 18.17 3.17
C LYS A 114 12.74 17.07 3.23
N THR A 115 12.51 16.00 3.99
CA THR A 115 13.51 14.94 4.21
C THR A 115 13.45 13.83 3.17
N ASP A 116 12.25 13.46 2.72
CA ASP A 116 12.06 12.33 1.82
C ASP A 116 11.73 12.80 0.39
N THR A 117 12.65 12.52 -0.53
CA THR A 117 12.48 12.79 -1.96
C THR A 117 11.47 11.86 -2.62
N ALA A 118 11.34 10.63 -2.09
CA ALA A 118 10.27 9.66 -2.34
C ALA A 118 8.89 10.31 -2.26
N PHE A 119 8.60 10.72 -1.03
CA PHE A 119 7.37 11.38 -0.64
C PHE A 119 7.12 12.66 -1.44
N TYR A 120 8.11 13.55 -1.54
CA TYR A 120 7.97 14.81 -2.29
C TYR A 120 7.47 14.58 -3.72
N ARG A 121 8.05 13.62 -4.44
CA ARG A 121 7.69 13.34 -5.85
C ARG A 121 6.27 12.81 -5.97
N ALA A 122 5.93 11.78 -5.19
CA ALA A 122 4.60 11.21 -5.19
C ALA A 122 3.55 12.26 -4.83
N PHE A 123 3.85 13.07 -3.82
CA PHE A 123 3.00 14.15 -3.36
C PHE A 123 2.80 15.23 -4.45
N PHE A 124 3.89 15.69 -5.07
CA PHE A 124 3.82 16.66 -6.17
C PHE A 124 2.99 16.15 -7.35
N ASP A 125 3.19 14.89 -7.76
CA ASP A 125 2.45 14.26 -8.85
C ASP A 125 0.95 14.12 -8.53
N THR A 126 0.61 13.79 -7.27
CA THR A 126 -0.80 13.72 -6.85
C THR A 126 -1.47 15.09 -6.90
N MET A 127 -0.81 16.13 -6.38
CA MET A 127 -1.35 17.50 -6.37
C MET A 127 -1.52 18.04 -7.79
N ARG A 128 -0.53 17.79 -8.65
CA ARG A 128 -0.61 18.10 -10.08
C ARG A 128 -1.81 17.44 -10.74
N ARG A 129 -1.99 16.13 -10.53
CA ARG A 129 -3.10 15.36 -11.11
C ARG A 129 -4.46 15.85 -10.61
N VAL A 130 -4.59 16.21 -9.33
CA VAL A 130 -5.83 16.78 -8.79
C VAL A 130 -6.16 18.10 -9.49
N VAL A 131 -5.18 18.98 -9.60
CA VAL A 131 -5.32 20.27 -10.30
C VAL A 131 -5.69 20.08 -11.77
N GLU A 132 -4.99 19.20 -12.50
CA GLU A 132 -5.23 18.97 -13.94
C GLU A 132 -6.61 18.32 -14.19
N ASN A 133 -7.04 17.40 -13.33
CA ASN A 133 -8.34 16.74 -13.44
C ASN A 133 -9.51 17.72 -13.20
N GLU A 134 -9.36 18.69 -12.30
CA GLU A 134 -10.40 19.69 -12.02
C GLU A 134 -10.45 20.85 -13.02
N VAL A 135 -9.40 21.02 -13.85
CA VAL A 135 -9.38 21.96 -14.97
C VAL A 135 -9.99 21.33 -16.24
N SER A 136 -10.11 20.00 -16.28
CA SER A 136 -10.64 19.24 -17.41
C SER A 136 -12.16 19.01 -17.39
N VAL A 137 -12.88 19.63 -16.44
CA VAL A 137 -14.34 19.65 -16.30
C VAL A 137 -14.84 21.05 -16.60
#